data_AF-X1QUC2-F1
#
_entry.id   AF-X1QUC2-F1
#
_cell.length_a   1.000
_cell.length_b   1.000
_cell.length_c   1.000
_cell.angle_alpha   90.00
_cell.angle_beta   90.00
_cell.angle_gamma   90.00
#
_symmetry.space_group_name_H-M   'P 1'
#
loop_
_entity.id
_entity.type
_entity.pdbx_description
1 polymer ?
#
loop_
_entity_poly.entity_id
_entity_poly.type
_entity_poly.pdbx_seq_one_letter_code
_entity_poly.pdbx_strand_id
1 'polypeptide(L)'
;RDIAQKMPYPLHIGITEAGTPRTGIIRSTVGISTLLYLGIGDTIRVSLTAHPREEVIAGYEILKSLNLRQHGPILVSCPSCGRAEVDIIKLAGEVEERLVKIDKPIKVAVMGCVVNGPGEAKDADIGIACSK
;
A
#
# COMPACT_ATOMS: atom_id res chain seq x y z
N ARG A 1 -0.96 14.73 19.06
CA ARG A 1 0.35 14.85 19.76
C ARG A 1 0.14 15.14 21.24
N ASP A 2 -0.59 16.21 21.57
CA ASP A 2 -0.86 16.62 22.97
C ASP A 2 -1.44 15.52 23.84
N ILE A 3 -2.42 14.76 23.32
CA ILE A 3 -3.02 13.63 24.05
C ILE A 3 -1.94 12.58 24.41
N ALA A 4 -1.06 12.22 23.47
CA ALA A 4 0.00 11.23 23.70
C ALA A 4 1.02 11.68 24.76
N GLN A 5 1.23 12.99 24.92
CA GLN A 5 2.12 13.52 25.97
C GLN A 5 1.46 13.55 27.35
N LYS A 6 0.13 13.69 27.39
CA LYS A 6 -0.63 13.83 28.64
C LYS A 6 -1.16 12.50 29.17
N MET A 7 -1.30 11.49 28.31
CA MET A 7 -1.98 10.24 28.64
C MET A 7 -1.13 9.03 28.22
N PRO A 8 -0.71 8.17 29.17
CA PRO A 8 0.06 6.96 28.88
C PRO A 8 -0.84 5.76 28.53
N TYR A 9 -1.99 6.00 27.89
CA TYR A 9 -2.93 4.95 27.48
C TYR A 9 -2.88 4.73 25.97
N PRO A 10 -3.23 3.52 25.48
CA PRO A 10 -3.30 3.27 24.05
C PRO A 10 -4.23 4.24 23.31
N LEU A 11 -3.79 4.74 22.16
CA LEU A 11 -4.52 5.70 21.34
C LEU A 11 -5.09 5.04 20.09
N HIS A 12 -6.40 5.16 19.95
CA HIS A 12 -7.07 4.93 18.67
C HIS A 12 -6.99 6.19 17.82
N ILE A 13 -6.42 6.07 16.63
CA ILE A 13 -6.25 7.20 15.71
C ILE A 13 -6.96 6.94 14.38
N GLY A 14 -7.47 8.00 13.79
CA GLY A 14 -8.15 7.92 12.51
C GLY A 14 -8.55 9.31 12.04
N ILE A 15 -8.73 9.45 10.73
CA ILE A 15 -9.34 10.64 10.15
C ILE A 15 -10.82 10.35 10.00
N THR A 16 -11.66 11.14 10.68
CA THR A 16 -13.11 11.09 10.54
C THR A 16 -13.53 11.76 9.24
N GLU A 17 -14.63 11.29 8.64
CA GLU A 17 -15.24 11.94 7.46
C GLU A 17 -14.26 12.15 6.29
N ALA A 18 -13.37 11.18 6.02
CA ALA A 18 -12.33 11.37 5.01
C ALA A 18 -12.90 11.55 3.60
N GLY A 19 -14.08 10.97 3.32
CA GLY A 19 -14.80 11.09 2.06
C GLY A 19 -14.78 9.81 1.23
N THR A 20 -15.03 9.93 -0.07
CA THR A 20 -15.02 8.80 -1.02
C THR A 20 -13.61 8.18 -1.13
N PRO A 21 -13.44 6.92 -1.57
CA PRO A 21 -12.14 6.24 -1.56
C PRO A 21 -10.99 7.04 -2.17
N ARG A 22 -11.20 7.64 -3.33
CA ARG A 22 -10.16 8.39 -4.06
C ARG A 22 -9.53 9.52 -3.24
N THR A 23 -10.34 10.29 -2.51
CA THR A 23 -9.86 11.45 -1.73
C THR A 23 -9.66 11.09 -0.26
N GLY A 24 -10.52 10.22 0.28
CA GLY A 24 -10.50 9.76 1.65
C GLY A 24 -9.28 8.92 1.99
N ILE A 25 -8.80 8.09 1.07
CA ILE A 25 -7.54 7.34 1.26
C ILE A 25 -6.38 8.32 1.39
N ILE A 26 -6.26 9.31 0.50
CA ILE A 26 -5.18 10.31 0.53
C ILE A 26 -5.18 11.06 1.87
N ARG A 27 -6.34 11.58 2.29
CA ARG A 27 -6.48 12.31 3.57
C ARG A 27 -6.16 11.44 4.78
N SER A 28 -6.68 10.22 4.80
CA SER A 28 -6.43 9.27 5.87
C SER A 28 -4.96 8.89 5.95
N THR A 29 -4.32 8.59 4.82
CA THR A 29 -2.89 8.30 4.74
C THR A 29 -2.07 9.44 5.29
N VAL A 30 -2.28 10.69 4.83
CA VAL A 30 -1.53 11.86 5.32
C VAL A 30 -1.66 12.03 6.84
N GLY A 31 -2.89 11.98 7.37
CA GLY A 31 -3.12 12.19 8.80
C GLY A 31 -2.60 11.06 9.69
N ILE A 32 -2.93 9.81 9.35
CA ILE A 32 -2.57 8.63 10.14
C ILE A 32 -1.07 8.39 10.07
N SER A 33 -0.47 8.40 8.87
CA SER A 33 0.96 8.12 8.72
C SER A 33 1.85 9.13 9.45
N THR A 34 1.45 10.41 9.47
CA THR A 34 2.17 11.46 10.21
C THR A 34 2.24 11.16 11.71
N LEU A 35 1.15 10.65 12.30
CA LEU A 35 1.13 10.28 13.73
C LEU A 35 1.92 8.99 13.98
N LEU A 36 1.71 7.97 13.15
CA LEU A 36 2.40 6.69 13.28
C LEU A 36 3.92 6.83 13.12
N TYR A 37 4.39 7.67 12.19
CA TYR A 37 5.82 7.97 12.02
C TYR A 37 6.46 8.59 13.28
N LEU A 38 5.66 9.29 14.09
CA LEU A 38 6.09 9.85 15.37
C LEU A 38 5.94 8.87 16.54
N GLY A 39 5.60 7.61 16.27
CA GLY A 39 5.33 6.60 17.29
C GLY A 39 4.02 6.81 18.05
N ILE A 40 3.05 7.52 17.45
CA ILE A 40 1.75 7.81 18.09
C ILE A 40 0.66 6.99 17.41
N GLY A 41 0.01 6.11 18.18
CA GLY A 41 -1.16 5.33 17.76
C GLY A 41 -0.95 3.83 17.95
N ASP A 42 -1.90 3.19 18.63
CA ASP A 42 -1.86 1.76 18.97
C ASP A 42 -2.88 0.95 18.15
N THR A 43 -3.91 1.63 17.65
CA THR A 43 -4.88 1.10 16.70
C THR A 43 -5.33 2.21 15.75
N ILE A 44 -5.64 1.84 14.52
CA ILE A 44 -6.06 2.79 13.48
C ILE A 44 -7.44 2.47 12.93
N ARG A 45 -8.14 3.50 12.45
CA ARG A 45 -9.32 3.36 11.57
C ARG A 45 -9.24 4.35 10.42
N VAL A 46 -9.45 3.83 9.22
CA VAL A 46 -9.72 4.64 8.02
C VAL A 46 -11.23 4.82 7.92
N SER A 47 -11.72 6.04 7.69
CA SER A 47 -13.16 6.33 7.61
C SER A 47 -13.54 6.76 6.19
N LEU A 48 -13.98 5.82 5.35
CA LEU A 48 -14.32 6.06 3.94
C LEU A 48 -15.82 5.98 3.72
N THR A 49 -16.33 6.78 2.79
CA THR A 49 -17.69 6.63 2.25
C THR A 49 -17.70 5.51 1.20
N ALA A 50 -17.52 4.27 1.64
CA ALA A 50 -17.44 3.07 0.80
C ALA A 50 -17.78 1.80 1.58
N HIS A 51 -17.67 0.64 0.93
CA HIS A 51 -17.77 -0.64 1.61
C HIS A 51 -16.66 -0.76 2.68
N PRO A 52 -16.94 -1.25 3.90
CA PRO A 52 -15.95 -1.31 4.99
C PRO A 52 -14.67 -2.08 4.66
N ARG A 53 -14.75 -3.02 3.70
CA ARG A 53 -13.57 -3.72 3.17
C ARG A 53 -12.50 -2.77 2.64
N GLU A 54 -12.90 -1.67 1.99
CA GLU A 54 -11.98 -0.66 1.47
C GLU A 54 -11.24 0.07 2.61
N GLU A 55 -11.92 0.30 3.74
CA GLU A 55 -11.29 0.89 4.93
C GLU A 55 -10.20 -0.04 5.50
N VAL A 56 -10.48 -1.35 5.54
CA VAL A 56 -9.54 -2.37 6.04
C VAL A 56 -8.34 -2.49 5.12
N ILE A 57 -8.56 -2.55 3.80
CA ILE A 57 -7.47 -2.59 2.80
C ILE A 57 -6.58 -1.35 2.96
N ALA A 58 -7.17 -0.15 2.96
CA ALA A 58 -6.42 1.09 3.12
C ALA A 58 -5.63 1.13 4.44
N GLY A 59 -6.21 0.64 5.55
CA GLY A 59 -5.51 0.56 6.83
C GLY A 59 -4.26 -0.31 6.78
N TYR A 60 -4.36 -1.49 6.16
CA TYR A 60 -3.20 -2.35 5.97
C TYR A 60 -2.16 -1.76 5.01
N GLU A 61 -2.58 -1.09 3.93
CA GLU A 61 -1.63 -0.41 3.02
C GLU A 61 -0.85 0.72 3.70
N ILE A 62 -1.51 1.50 4.57
CA ILE A 62 -0.82 2.55 5.36
C ILE A 62 0.23 1.92 6.29
N LEU A 63 -0.12 0.84 7.00
CA LEU A 63 0.81 0.17 7.91
C LEU A 63 1.97 -0.51 7.17
N LYS A 64 1.70 -1.12 6.02
CA LYS A 64 2.73 -1.72 5.15
C LYS A 64 3.71 -0.67 4.64
N SER A 65 3.21 0.48 4.21
CA SER A 65 4.03 1.59 3.69
C SER A 65 5.00 2.17 4.74
N LEU A 66 4.68 2.02 6.02
CA LEU A 66 5.53 2.44 7.14
C LEU A 66 6.35 1.29 7.75
N ASN A 67 6.29 0.09 7.17
CA ASN A 67 6.91 -1.13 7.72
C ASN A 67 6.48 -1.47 9.16
N LEU A 68 5.27 -1.05 9.58
CA LEU A 68 4.73 -1.32 10.92
C LEU A 68 3.98 -2.65 11.00
N ARG A 69 3.41 -3.11 9.89
CA ARG A 69 2.74 -4.40 9.79
C ARG A 69 2.79 -4.92 8.36
N GLN A 70 3.14 -6.19 8.19
CA GLN A 70 3.12 -6.87 6.91
C GLN A 70 1.89 -7.79 6.85
N HIS A 71 1.01 -7.56 5.88
CA HIS A 71 -0.20 -8.38 5.67
C HIS A 71 -0.54 -8.47 4.19
N GLY A 72 -0.61 -9.71 3.68
CA GLY A 72 -0.77 -9.96 2.26
C GLY A 72 0.42 -9.46 1.42
N PRO A 73 0.35 -9.67 0.11
CA PRO A 73 1.42 -9.31 -0.79
C PRO A 73 1.56 -7.78 -0.98
N ILE A 74 2.73 -7.39 -1.47
CA ILE A 74 3.02 -6.05 -1.97
C ILE A 74 3.33 -6.17 -3.46
N LEU A 75 2.49 -5.57 -4.30
CA LEU A 75 2.76 -5.46 -5.72
C LEU A 75 3.57 -4.19 -5.99
N VAL A 76 4.69 -4.33 -6.70
CA VAL A 76 5.48 -3.24 -7.23
C VAL A 76 5.49 -3.34 -8.75
N SER A 77 5.16 -2.26 -9.43
CA SER A 77 5.18 -2.22 -10.90
C SER A 77 5.78 -0.92 -11.41
N CYS A 78 6.37 -0.98 -12.60
CA CYS A 78 6.82 0.23 -13.27
C CYS A 78 5.61 1.00 -13.86
N PRO A 79 5.64 2.35 -13.91
CA PRO A 79 4.51 3.17 -14.34
C PRO A 79 4.20 3.12 -15.86
N SER A 80 4.87 2.24 -16.62
CA SER A 80 4.99 2.28 -18.09
C SER A 80 5.83 3.43 -18.63
N CYS A 81 6.49 3.22 -19.78
CA CYS A 81 7.23 4.23 -20.52
C CYS A 81 7.42 3.79 -21.98
N GLY A 82 8.08 4.61 -22.81
CA GLY A 82 8.34 4.26 -24.22
C GLY A 82 9.24 3.02 -24.44
N ARG A 83 9.82 2.46 -23.37
CA ARG A 83 10.59 1.21 -23.39
C ARG A 83 9.73 -0.02 -23.07
N ALA A 84 8.48 0.16 -22.69
CA ALA A 84 7.62 -0.96 -22.33
C ALA A 84 7.38 -1.86 -23.56
N GLU A 85 7.69 -3.13 -23.41
CA GLU A 85 7.59 -4.14 -24.47
C GLU A 85 6.26 -4.90 -24.39
N VAL A 86 5.58 -4.82 -23.25
CA VAL A 86 4.26 -5.40 -22.98
C VAL A 86 3.30 -4.34 -22.44
N ASP A 87 2.01 -4.64 -22.46
CA ASP A 87 0.99 -3.85 -21.75
C ASP A 87 1.13 -4.07 -20.23
N ILE A 88 2.03 -3.30 -19.63
CA ILE A 88 2.36 -3.41 -18.20
C ILE A 88 1.20 -3.01 -17.30
N ILE A 89 0.32 -2.11 -17.75
CA ILE A 89 -0.83 -1.66 -16.97
C ILE A 89 -1.81 -2.82 -16.83
N LYS A 90 -2.14 -3.47 -17.95
CA LYS A 90 -3.00 -4.65 -17.93
C LYS A 90 -2.38 -5.79 -17.13
N LEU A 91 -1.11 -6.10 -17.35
CA LEU A 91 -0.42 -7.19 -16.66
C LEU A 91 -0.37 -6.96 -15.14
N ALA A 92 -0.03 -5.75 -14.70
CA ALA A 92 0.00 -5.42 -13.27
C ALA A 92 -1.39 -5.56 -12.63
N GLY A 93 -2.45 -5.10 -13.30
CA GLY A 93 -3.83 -5.27 -12.82
C GLY A 93 -4.24 -6.75 -12.69
N GLU A 94 -3.92 -7.59 -13.68
CA GLU A 94 -4.20 -9.02 -13.59
C GLU A 94 -3.41 -9.72 -12.47
N VAL A 95 -2.18 -9.26 -12.20
CA VAL A 95 -1.38 -9.76 -11.07
C VAL A 95 -2.01 -9.33 -9.75
N GLU A 96 -2.39 -8.05 -9.62
CA GLU A 96 -3.06 -7.51 -8.44
C GLU A 96 -4.31 -8.33 -8.06
N GLU A 97 -5.20 -8.62 -9.02
CA GLU A 97 -6.39 -9.43 -8.80
C GLU A 97 -6.09 -10.85 -8.30
N ARG A 98 -5.02 -11.47 -8.80
CA ARG A 98 -4.59 -12.81 -8.37
C ARG A 98 -3.97 -12.77 -6.97
N LEU A 99 -3.27 -11.69 -6.64
CA LEU A 99 -2.61 -11.49 -5.36
C LEU A 99 -3.58 -11.30 -4.19
N VAL A 100 -4.81 -10.82 -4.43
CA VAL A 100 -5.86 -10.65 -3.38
C VAL A 100 -6.13 -11.95 -2.60
N LYS A 101 -5.87 -13.12 -3.18
CA LYS A 101 -6.12 -14.44 -2.56
C LYS A 101 -4.95 -14.93 -1.70
N ILE A 102 -3.86 -14.17 -1.61
CA ILE A 102 -2.64 -14.56 -0.91
C ILE A 102 -2.54 -13.76 0.38
N ASP A 103 -2.41 -14.45 1.51
CA ASP A 103 -2.24 -13.80 2.82
C ASP A 103 -0.77 -13.64 3.22
N LYS A 104 0.15 -14.26 2.48
CA LYS A 104 1.58 -14.25 2.78
C LYS A 104 2.19 -12.87 2.45
N PRO A 105 3.08 -12.34 3.31
CA PRO A 105 3.77 -11.08 3.08
C PRO A 105 4.91 -11.28 2.07
N ILE A 106 4.56 -11.39 0.78
CA ILE A 106 5.50 -11.52 -0.32
C ILE A 106 5.49 -10.26 -1.18
N LYS A 107 6.67 -9.81 -1.61
CA LYS A 107 6.82 -8.71 -2.55
C LYS A 107 6.92 -9.26 -3.97
N VAL A 108 6.03 -8.81 -4.84
CA VAL A 108 5.95 -9.22 -6.24
C VAL A 108 6.24 -8.03 -7.13
N ALA A 109 7.24 -8.15 -8.01
CA ALA A 109 7.63 -7.12 -8.97
C ALA A 109 7.19 -7.48 -10.38
N VAL A 110 6.55 -6.54 -11.09
CA VAL A 110 6.14 -6.69 -12.49
C VAL A 110 6.70 -5.53 -13.30
N MET A 111 7.60 -5.84 -14.24
CA MET A 111 8.38 -4.84 -14.97
C MET A 111 8.18 -4.99 -16.48
N GLY A 112 7.90 -3.87 -17.14
CA GLY A 112 7.51 -3.85 -18.55
C GLY A 112 8.65 -3.93 -19.57
N CYS A 113 9.92 -3.94 -19.15
CA CYS A 113 11.08 -4.02 -20.05
C CYS A 113 12.28 -4.72 -19.41
N VAL A 114 13.21 -5.20 -20.23
CA VAL A 114 14.45 -5.86 -19.78
C VAL A 114 15.53 -4.90 -19.30
N VAL A 115 15.40 -3.60 -19.59
CA VAL A 115 16.46 -2.62 -19.33
C VAL A 115 16.60 -2.35 -17.82
N ASN A 116 15.55 -1.81 -17.21
CA ASN A 116 15.54 -1.56 -15.76
C ASN A 116 14.85 -2.69 -15.00
N GLY A 117 14.04 -3.53 -15.68
CA GLY A 117 13.20 -4.51 -15.03
C GLY A 117 13.94 -5.50 -14.13
N PRO A 118 15.05 -6.13 -14.56
CA PRO A 118 15.81 -7.02 -13.70
C PRO A 118 16.39 -6.35 -12.45
N GLY A 119 16.81 -5.08 -12.58
CA GLY A 119 17.32 -4.30 -11.45
C GLY A 119 16.22 -3.92 -10.47
N GLU A 120 15.11 -3.37 -10.98
CA GLU A 120 13.95 -2.96 -10.18
C GLU A 120 13.26 -4.15 -9.49
N ALA A 121 13.33 -5.35 -10.09
CA ALA A 121 12.75 -6.57 -9.55
C ALA A 121 13.65 -7.32 -8.56
N LYS A 122 14.93 -6.93 -8.42
CA LYS A 122 15.91 -7.65 -7.59
C LYS A 122 15.55 -7.65 -6.10
N ASP A 123 14.91 -6.60 -5.63
CA ASP A 123 14.51 -6.44 -4.23
C ASP A 123 13.12 -7.04 -3.93
N ALA A 124 12.56 -7.83 -4.85
CA ALA A 124 11.30 -8.53 -4.67
C ALA A 124 11.54 -10.03 -4.43
N ASP A 125 10.64 -10.69 -3.71
CA ASP A 125 10.69 -12.13 -3.52
C ASP A 125 10.45 -12.87 -4.85
N ILE A 126 9.59 -12.30 -5.69
CA ILE A 126 9.27 -12.81 -7.03
C ILE A 126 9.25 -11.63 -8.00
N GLY A 127 9.98 -11.73 -9.10
CA GLY A 127 10.11 -10.67 -10.11
C GLY A 127 9.89 -11.18 -11.52
N ILE A 128 9.13 -10.41 -12.32
CA ILE A 128 8.93 -10.65 -13.75
C ILE A 128 9.45 -9.42 -14.50
N ALA A 129 10.42 -9.61 -15.39
CA ALA A 129 10.87 -8.61 -16.34
C ALA A 129 10.49 -9.06 -17.74
N CYS A 130 9.62 -8.31 -18.40
CA CYS A 130 9.06 -8.68 -19.70
C CYS A 130 9.92 -8.20 -20.87
N SER A 131 9.93 -9.01 -21.92
CA SER A 131 10.48 -8.73 -23.25
C SER A 131 9.45 -9.16 -24.30
N LYS A 132 9.51 -8.59 -25.49
CA LYS A 132 8.91 -9.20 -26.69
C LYS A 132 9.67 -10.42 -27.15
#